data_AF-A0AAV2PZM4-F1
#
_entry.id   AF-A0AAV2PZM4-F1
#
_cell.length_a   1.000
_cell.length_b   1.000
_cell.length_c   1.000
_cell.angle_alpha   90.00
_cell.angle_beta   90.00
_cell.angle_gamma   90.00
#
_symmetry.space_group_name_H-M   'P 1'
#
loop_
_entity.id
_entity.type
_entity.pdbx_description
1 polymer ?
#
loop_
_entity_poly.entity_id
_entity_poly.type
_entity_poly.pdbx_seq_one_letter_code
_entity_poly.pdbx_strand_id
1 'polypeptide(L)'
;MREDHPAVTATAAGGHRRRGATSAASSSSINPFLLVIIVAVVAALVVTAVITTGILLSTQLLRRQGGTDPGDHHHPPANAAGENLQPSPHTQKHTAHRQPRAGPCVGVRPGRLTAWQPVYSVVIDAGATATRAHVFYFLRCCLDNTFQLKKEKMFDVEGSIMFYTGDNNSKQIRRLLVPLLRRARGVVPTKYVRHTPLLFRATPSLSLLPSAQATKIIHRARGILSRSPFLVKRDHVTIMTGQDIAADLWLAANFLTG
;
A
#
# COMPACT_ATOMS: atom_id res chain seq x y z
N MET A 1 63.07 -13.30 -63.39
CA MET A 1 62.05 -14.14 -64.05
C MET A 1 60.68 -13.63 -63.65
N ARG A 2 59.83 -13.37 -64.65
CA ARG A 2 58.38 -13.05 -64.60
C ARG A 2 57.98 -11.67 -64.09
N GLU A 3 56.99 -11.00 -64.66
CA GLU A 3 56.42 -10.89 -66.02
C GLU A 3 55.46 -9.69 -65.96
N ASP A 4 55.17 -9.13 -67.12
CA ASP A 4 54.37 -7.94 -67.39
C ASP A 4 52.87 -8.07 -67.04
N HIS A 5 52.25 -6.99 -66.57
CA HIS A 5 51.34 -6.13 -67.36
C HIS A 5 50.40 -5.27 -66.48
N PRO A 6 50.12 -4.01 -66.88
CA PRO A 6 49.30 -3.08 -66.11
C PRO A 6 47.91 -2.78 -66.69
N ALA A 7 47.09 -2.17 -65.83
CA ALA A 7 46.07 -1.14 -66.08
C ALA A 7 44.91 -1.40 -67.06
N VAL A 8 43.69 -1.25 -66.53
CA VAL A 8 42.55 -0.72 -67.28
C VAL A 8 41.82 0.30 -66.41
N THR A 9 41.76 1.54 -66.91
CA THR A 9 40.87 2.60 -66.45
C THR A 9 39.83 2.80 -67.54
N ALA A 10 38.54 2.84 -67.19
CA ALA A 10 37.51 3.42 -68.04
C ALA A 10 36.34 3.93 -67.18
N THR A 11 35.93 5.14 -67.49
CA THR A 11 35.01 6.01 -66.74
C THR A 11 33.67 6.12 -67.48
N ALA A 12 32.60 6.24 -66.69
CA ALA A 12 31.29 6.87 -66.97
C ALA A 12 30.29 6.25 -67.96
N ALA A 13 29.09 5.97 -67.43
CA ALA A 13 27.79 6.60 -67.79
C ALA A 13 26.70 5.88 -66.97
N GLY A 14 25.92 6.55 -66.11
CA GLY A 14 24.72 7.28 -66.53
C GLY A 14 23.48 6.50 -66.07
N GLY A 15 22.90 6.88 -64.92
CA GLY A 15 21.75 6.20 -64.33
C GLY A 15 20.87 7.14 -63.53
N HIS A 16 19.87 7.71 -64.20
CA HIS A 16 18.73 8.41 -63.61
C HIS A 16 18.01 7.56 -62.56
N ARG A 17 17.72 8.12 -61.36
CA ARG A 17 16.39 7.95 -60.72
C ARG A 17 16.13 8.86 -59.52
N ARG A 18 15.05 9.65 -59.69
CA ARG A 18 14.01 10.03 -58.71
C ARG A 18 14.46 10.79 -57.45
N ARG A 19 14.20 12.10 -57.48
CA ARG A 19 13.96 12.94 -56.30
C ARG A 19 12.81 12.33 -55.49
N GLY A 20 13.13 11.73 -54.35
CA GLY A 20 12.17 11.45 -53.29
C GLY A 20 11.94 12.74 -52.52
N ALA A 21 10.71 13.25 -52.55
CA ALA A 21 10.27 14.32 -51.67
C ALA A 21 10.24 13.79 -50.23
N THR A 22 11.17 14.26 -49.39
CA THR A 22 11.10 14.06 -47.95
C THR A 22 9.99 14.97 -47.40
N SER A 23 8.85 14.38 -47.08
CA SER A 23 7.84 14.98 -46.21
C SER A 23 8.47 15.20 -44.84
N ALA A 24 8.85 16.44 -44.55
CA ALA A 24 9.22 16.87 -43.21
C ALA A 24 7.92 16.95 -42.39
N ALA A 25 7.63 15.90 -41.62
CA ALA A 25 6.63 15.97 -40.57
C ALA A 25 7.13 16.99 -39.52
N SER A 26 6.59 18.20 -39.60
CA SER A 26 6.67 19.23 -38.56
C SER A 26 6.21 18.62 -37.24
N SER A 27 7.14 18.24 -36.36
CA SER A 27 6.84 17.88 -34.98
C SER A 27 6.49 19.16 -34.23
N SER A 28 5.20 19.50 -34.23
CA SER A 28 4.65 20.60 -33.44
C SER A 28 4.86 20.29 -31.97
N SER A 29 5.93 20.82 -31.38
CA SER A 29 6.17 20.74 -29.93
C SER A 29 5.02 21.44 -29.22
N ILE A 30 4.16 20.68 -28.55
CA ILE A 30 3.07 21.23 -27.73
C ILE A 30 3.72 22.09 -26.64
N ASN A 31 3.31 23.36 -26.57
CA ASN A 31 3.81 24.29 -25.56
C ASN A 31 3.57 23.69 -24.16
N PRO A 32 4.60 23.56 -23.30
CA PRO A 32 4.46 22.94 -21.97
C PRO A 32 3.41 23.66 -21.10
N PHE A 33 3.21 24.97 -21.29
CA PHE A 33 2.14 25.70 -20.61
C PHE A 33 0.75 25.27 -21.09
N LEU A 34 0.59 25.02 -22.38
CA LEU A 34 -0.67 24.51 -22.94
C LEU A 34 -0.96 23.10 -22.42
N LEU A 35 0.07 22.26 -22.28
CA LEU A 35 -0.07 20.92 -21.70
C LEU A 35 -0.56 20.99 -20.25
N VAL A 36 0.01 21.87 -19.42
CA VAL A 36 -0.42 22.06 -18.02
C VAL A 36 -1.86 22.53 -17.95
N ILE A 37 -2.27 23.48 -18.81
CA ILE A 37 -3.65 23.96 -18.88
C ILE A 37 -4.60 22.84 -19.28
N ILE A 38 -4.25 22.04 -20.30
CA ILE A 38 -5.07 20.90 -20.74
C ILE A 38 -5.24 19.89 -19.60
N VAL A 39 -4.15 19.54 -18.91
CA VAL A 39 -4.20 18.60 -17.77
C VAL A 39 -5.08 19.16 -16.65
N ALA A 40 -4.97 20.44 -16.32
CA ALA A 40 -5.79 21.08 -15.30
C ALA A 40 -7.29 21.11 -15.67
N VAL A 41 -7.62 21.42 -16.93
CA VAL A 41 -9.00 21.43 -17.44
C VAL A 41 -9.59 20.01 -17.42
N VAL A 42 -8.85 19.01 -17.88
CA VAL A 42 -9.29 17.62 -17.85
C VAL A 42 -9.52 17.15 -16.41
N ALA A 43 -8.62 17.48 -15.49
CA ALA A 43 -8.80 17.16 -14.07
C ALA A 43 -10.06 17.83 -13.48
N ALA A 44 -10.30 19.11 -13.78
CA ALA A 44 -11.51 19.82 -13.32
C ALA A 44 -12.80 19.22 -13.90
N LEU A 45 -12.80 18.80 -15.17
CA LEU A 45 -13.95 18.15 -15.80
C LEU A 45 -14.23 16.78 -15.17
N VAL A 46 -13.21 15.99 -14.87
CA VAL A 46 -13.37 14.69 -14.19
C VAL A 46 -13.93 14.87 -12.79
N VAL A 47 -13.40 15.82 -12.01
CA VAL A 47 -13.93 16.12 -10.66
C VAL A 47 -15.39 16.56 -10.74
N THR A 48 -15.73 17.43 -11.69
CA THR A 48 -17.11 17.90 -11.88
C THR A 48 -18.05 16.76 -12.28
N ALA A 49 -17.61 15.84 -13.15
CA ALA A 49 -18.39 14.67 -13.55
C ALA A 49 -18.64 13.70 -12.39
N VAL A 50 -17.63 13.47 -11.54
CA VAL A 50 -17.77 12.62 -10.34
C VAL A 50 -18.74 13.23 -9.34
N ILE A 51 -18.67 14.54 -9.11
CA ILE A 51 -19.57 15.24 -8.19
C ILE A 51 -21.00 15.21 -8.72
N THR A 52 -21.22 15.54 -10.00
CA THR A 52 -22.57 15.58 -10.59
C THR A 52 -23.21 14.19 -10.67
N THR A 53 -22.46 13.15 -11.03
CA THR A 53 -22.96 11.77 -11.01
C THR A 53 -23.24 11.27 -9.60
N GLY A 54 -22.42 11.62 -8.61
CA GLY A 54 -22.66 11.32 -7.20
C GLY A 54 -23.96 11.94 -6.68
N ILE A 55 -24.16 13.25 -6.91
CA ILE A 55 -25.37 13.98 -6.49
C ILE A 55 -26.61 13.44 -7.23
N LEU A 56 -26.50 13.16 -8.53
CA LEU A 56 -27.60 12.60 -9.30
C LEU A 56 -27.98 11.20 -8.78
N LEU A 57 -27.01 10.35 -8.47
CA LEU A 57 -27.28 9.03 -7.91
C LEU A 57 -27.96 9.12 -6.52
N SER A 58 -27.51 10.05 -5.67
CA SER A 58 -28.13 10.30 -4.36
C SER A 58 -29.59 10.77 -4.48
N THR A 59 -29.88 11.68 -5.41
CA THR A 59 -31.24 12.19 -5.63
C THR A 59 -32.18 11.12 -6.20
N GLN A 60 -31.70 10.23 -7.09
CA GLN A 60 -32.48 9.11 -7.61
C GLN A 60 -32.78 8.06 -6.53
N LEU A 61 -31.83 7.79 -5.63
CA LEU A 61 -32.03 6.87 -4.52
C LEU A 61 -33.06 7.38 -3.51
N LEU A 62 -33.05 8.69 -3.21
CA LEU A 62 -34.04 9.31 -2.33
C LEU A 62 -35.44 9.30 -2.95
N ARG A 63 -35.56 9.52 -4.27
CA ARG A 63 -36.85 9.47 -4.98
C ARG A 63 -37.45 8.06 -4.99
N ARG A 64 -36.62 7.02 -4.98
CA ARG A 64 -37.08 5.62 -4.96
C ARG A 64 -37.65 5.17 -3.60
N GLN A 65 -37.30 5.86 -2.51
CA GLN A 65 -37.81 5.55 -1.17
C GLN A 65 -39.04 6.38 -0.76
N GLY A 66 -39.39 7.44 -1.51
CA GLY A 66 -40.50 8.35 -1.18
C GLY A 66 -41.85 8.03 -1.83
N GLY A 67 -42.04 6.83 -2.41
CA GLY A 67 -43.25 6.49 -3.17
C GLY A 67 -43.91 5.20 -2.75
N THR A 68 -44.62 5.19 -1.61
CA THR A 68 -45.68 4.22 -1.29
C THR A 68 -46.77 4.91 -0.45
N ASP A 69 -47.95 5.02 -1.04
CA ASP A 69 -49.21 5.55 -0.48
C ASP A 69 -49.86 4.54 0.50
N PRO A 70 -50.70 4.94 1.47
CA PRO A 70 -51.22 4.06 2.52
C PRO A 70 -52.63 3.54 2.20
N GLY A 71 -52.83 2.24 2.34
CA GLY A 71 -54.17 1.64 2.42
C GLY A 71 -54.24 0.25 1.80
N ASP A 72 -54.22 -0.79 2.64
CA ASP A 72 -55.40 -1.66 2.74
C ASP A 72 -55.24 -2.70 3.85
N HIS A 73 -56.32 -2.85 4.62
CA HIS A 73 -56.49 -3.84 5.67
C HIS A 73 -56.83 -5.21 5.08
N HIS A 74 -56.11 -6.26 5.46
CA HIS A 74 -56.70 -7.61 5.56
C HIS A 74 -55.89 -8.52 6.51
N HIS A 75 -56.55 -8.98 7.57
CA HIS A 75 -56.22 -10.20 8.33
C HIS A 75 -56.72 -11.44 7.55
N PRO A 76 -56.10 -12.64 7.64
CA PRO A 76 -56.28 -13.58 8.78
C PRO A 76 -55.07 -14.55 8.98
N PRO A 77 -55.23 -15.75 9.61
CA PRO A 77 -55.50 -16.02 11.02
C PRO A 77 -54.29 -16.66 11.75
N ALA A 78 -54.46 -16.85 13.06
CA ALA A 78 -53.46 -17.35 14.00
C ALA A 78 -53.30 -18.88 14.02
N ASN A 79 -52.08 -19.28 14.43
CA ASN A 79 -51.64 -20.51 15.10
C ASN A 79 -51.26 -21.76 14.27
N ALA A 80 -49.96 -22.01 14.21
CA ALA A 80 -49.37 -23.32 14.53
C ALA A 80 -47.97 -23.12 15.10
N ALA A 81 -47.69 -23.86 16.17
CA ALA A 81 -46.58 -23.67 17.10
C ALA A 81 -45.22 -24.17 16.59
N GLY A 82 -44.16 -23.57 17.16
CA GLY A 82 -42.97 -24.31 17.57
C GLY A 82 -41.73 -24.21 16.69
N GLU A 83 -40.92 -23.17 16.90
CA GLU A 83 -39.49 -23.35 17.15
C GLU A 83 -38.89 -22.06 17.75
N ASN A 84 -38.52 -22.15 19.02
CA ASN A 84 -37.88 -21.09 19.77
C ASN A 84 -36.38 -21.07 19.41
N LEU A 85 -35.99 -20.28 18.41
CA LEU A 85 -34.60 -19.92 18.16
C LEU A 85 -34.40 -18.45 18.50
N GLN A 86 -34.03 -18.26 19.76
CA GLN A 86 -33.49 -17.04 20.36
C GLN A 86 -32.43 -16.40 19.43
N PRO A 87 -32.55 -15.11 19.05
CA PRO A 87 -31.47 -14.42 18.37
C PRO A 87 -30.30 -14.22 19.34
N SER A 88 -29.19 -14.88 19.02
CA SER A 88 -27.90 -14.77 19.72
C SER A 88 -27.47 -13.30 19.82
N PRO A 89 -27.11 -12.78 21.01
CA PRO A 89 -26.56 -11.45 21.15
C PRO A 89 -25.10 -11.50 20.68
N HIS A 90 -24.86 -11.26 19.39
CA HIS A 90 -23.52 -10.88 18.96
C HIS A 90 -23.28 -9.42 19.36
N THR A 91 -23.08 -9.22 20.67
CA THR A 91 -22.30 -8.11 21.20
C THR A 91 -20.96 -8.16 20.49
N GLN A 92 -20.77 -7.23 19.55
CA GLN A 92 -19.48 -6.90 19.00
C GLN A 92 -18.60 -6.46 20.17
N LYS A 93 -17.86 -7.42 20.75
CA LYS A 93 -16.77 -7.10 21.64
C LYS A 93 -15.77 -6.35 20.78
N HIS A 94 -15.80 -5.02 20.86
CA HIS A 94 -14.64 -4.20 20.58
C HIS A 94 -13.52 -4.76 21.45
N THR A 95 -12.75 -5.68 20.87
CA THR A 95 -11.55 -6.20 21.49
C THR A 95 -10.60 -5.02 21.46
N ALA A 96 -10.47 -4.34 22.60
CA ALA A 96 -9.46 -3.35 22.85
C ALA A 96 -8.13 -3.93 22.34
N HIS A 97 -7.68 -3.41 21.21
CA HIS A 97 -6.55 -3.95 20.49
C HIS A 97 -5.34 -3.72 21.39
N ARG A 98 -4.87 -4.77 22.07
CA ARG A 98 -3.82 -4.68 23.08
C ARG A 98 -2.51 -4.35 22.35
N GLN A 99 -2.21 -3.06 22.26
CA GLN A 99 -0.98 -2.52 21.69
C GLN A 99 0.23 -3.27 22.28
N PRO A 100 1.29 -3.51 21.48
CA PRO A 100 2.51 -4.11 21.98
C PRO A 100 3.02 -3.24 23.13
N ARG A 101 3.00 -3.80 24.35
CA ARG A 101 3.44 -3.09 25.55
C ARG A 101 4.93 -2.82 25.41
N ALA A 102 5.29 -1.57 25.16
CA ALA A 102 6.59 -1.06 25.61
C ALA A 102 6.73 -1.41 27.10
N GLY A 103 7.93 -1.78 27.56
CA GLY A 103 8.16 -2.18 28.95
C GLY A 103 7.66 -1.13 29.96
N PRO A 104 7.38 -1.49 31.21
CA PRO A 104 6.78 -0.58 32.19
C PRO A 104 7.65 0.65 32.43
N CYS A 105 7.01 1.82 32.55
CA CYS A 105 7.66 3.05 32.98
C CYS A 105 7.95 2.96 34.47
N VAL A 106 9.17 2.56 34.84
CA VAL A 106 9.56 2.41 36.25
C VAL A 106 10.12 3.73 36.76
N GLY A 107 9.55 4.25 37.86
CA GLY A 107 10.12 5.38 38.62
C GLY A 107 9.83 6.79 38.07
N VAL A 108 8.78 6.97 37.27
CA VAL A 108 8.40 8.29 36.71
C VAL A 108 7.51 9.06 37.68
N ARG A 109 7.88 10.31 37.98
CA ARG A 109 7.06 11.31 38.69
C ARG A 109 6.87 12.55 37.81
N PRO A 110 5.77 13.31 37.95
CA PRO A 110 5.59 14.58 37.26
C PRO A 110 6.78 15.53 37.50
N GLY A 111 7.29 16.18 36.44
CA GLY A 111 8.37 17.18 36.54
C GLY A 111 9.81 16.67 36.37
N ARG A 112 10.05 15.40 36.00
CA ARG A 112 11.41 14.87 35.78
C ARG A 112 11.67 14.49 34.32
N LEU A 113 12.89 14.78 33.82
CA LEU A 113 13.36 14.45 32.46
C LEU A 113 13.33 12.95 32.11
N THR A 114 13.16 12.06 33.11
CA THR A 114 13.10 10.61 32.94
C THR A 114 11.70 10.09 32.54
N ALA A 115 10.74 10.96 32.23
CA ALA A 115 9.38 10.56 31.86
C ALA A 115 9.24 10.01 30.43
N TRP A 116 10.31 9.97 29.62
CA TRP A 116 10.25 9.52 28.24
C TRP A 116 10.88 8.14 28.05
N GLN A 117 10.17 7.26 27.37
CA GLN A 117 10.63 5.91 27.05
C GLN A 117 10.89 5.75 25.54
N PRO A 118 12.07 5.27 25.13
CA PRO A 118 12.32 4.88 23.75
C PRO A 118 11.40 3.75 23.29
N VAL A 119 10.71 3.96 22.17
CA VAL A 119 9.89 2.94 21.50
C VAL A 119 10.31 2.86 20.03
N TYR A 120 10.41 1.63 19.52
CA TYR A 120 10.75 1.38 18.12
C TYR A 120 9.62 0.62 17.45
N SER A 121 9.46 0.80 16.15
CA SER A 121 8.58 0.00 15.30
C SER A 121 9.25 -0.26 13.96
N VAL A 122 9.03 -1.44 13.39
CA VAL A 122 9.44 -1.78 12.03
C VAL A 122 8.18 -2.00 11.20
N VAL A 123 8.02 -1.28 10.10
CA VAL A 123 6.93 -1.48 9.14
C VAL A 123 7.54 -1.88 7.81
N ILE A 124 7.20 -3.06 7.31
CA ILE A 124 7.53 -3.49 5.95
C ILE A 124 6.32 -3.18 5.07
N ASP A 125 6.48 -2.20 4.18
CA ASP A 125 5.51 -1.86 3.15
C ASP A 125 5.79 -2.70 1.90
N ALA A 126 4.85 -3.57 1.54
CA ALA A 126 4.87 -4.37 0.34
C ALA A 126 3.98 -3.72 -0.72
N GLY A 127 4.52 -2.66 -1.32
CA GLY A 127 3.92 -1.92 -2.43
C GLY A 127 4.01 -2.67 -3.75
N ALA A 128 3.30 -2.16 -4.77
CA ALA A 128 3.22 -2.81 -6.07
C ALA A 128 4.57 -2.89 -6.82
N THR A 129 5.38 -1.84 -6.70
CA THR A 129 6.65 -1.69 -7.43
C THR A 129 7.87 -2.03 -6.60
N ALA A 130 7.78 -1.86 -5.28
CA ALA A 130 8.89 -2.05 -4.36
C ALA A 130 8.41 -2.57 -3.02
N THR A 131 9.28 -3.29 -2.32
CA THR A 131 9.09 -3.62 -0.90
C THR A 131 10.12 -2.84 -0.08
N ARG A 132 9.63 -2.13 0.94
CA ARG A 132 10.44 -1.21 1.77
C ARG A 132 10.28 -1.57 3.24
N ALA A 133 11.29 -1.25 4.04
CA ALA A 133 11.21 -1.30 5.50
C ALA A 133 11.46 0.07 6.09
N HIS A 134 10.53 0.51 6.92
CA HIS A 134 10.60 1.74 7.71
C HIS A 134 10.89 1.36 9.16
N VAL A 135 11.93 1.94 9.73
CA VAL A 135 12.25 1.82 11.16
C VAL A 135 11.95 3.15 11.81
N PHE A 136 10.92 3.18 12.63
CA PHE A 136 10.53 4.35 13.39
C PHE A 136 11.10 4.30 14.81
N TYR A 137 11.57 5.43 15.28
CA TYR A 137 11.99 5.66 16.66
C TYR A 137 11.15 6.79 17.25
N PHE A 138 10.44 6.46 18.33
CA PHE A 138 9.61 7.37 19.09
C PHE A 138 10.13 7.54 20.51
N LEU A 139 9.81 8.68 21.11
CA LEU A 139 9.75 8.82 22.56
C LEU A 139 8.28 8.74 22.98
N ARG A 140 7.96 7.83 23.89
CA ARG A 140 6.65 7.72 24.53
C ARG A 140 6.69 8.40 25.89
N CYS A 141 5.79 9.35 26.13
CA CYS A 141 5.60 9.94 27.44
C CYS A 141 4.98 8.91 28.37
N CYS A 142 5.60 8.70 29.53
CA CYS A 142 5.12 7.78 30.55
C CYS A 142 3.94 8.31 31.38
N LEU A 143 3.67 9.62 31.31
CA LEU A 143 2.60 10.26 32.09
C LEU A 143 1.26 10.19 31.36
N ASP A 144 1.24 10.50 30.07
CA ASP A 144 0.01 10.63 29.27
C ASP A 144 -0.04 9.70 28.04
N ASN A 145 0.98 8.85 27.84
CA ASN A 145 1.12 7.94 26.70
C ASN A 145 1.22 8.62 25.32
N THR A 146 1.49 9.92 25.25
CA THR A 146 1.75 10.61 23.99
C THR A 146 3.04 10.10 23.35
N PHE A 147 3.10 10.10 22.02
CA PHE A 147 4.27 9.68 21.26
C PHE A 147 4.83 10.86 20.48
N GLN A 148 6.15 10.97 20.46
CA GLN A 148 6.87 11.90 19.61
C GLN A 148 7.76 11.11 18.65
N LEU A 149 7.52 11.23 17.36
CA LEU A 149 8.42 10.67 16.35
C LEU A 149 9.73 11.45 16.39
N LYS A 150 10.85 10.73 16.56
CA LYS A 150 12.19 11.32 16.57
C LYS A 150 12.98 11.00 15.33
N LYS A 151 12.79 9.81 14.77
CA LYS A 151 13.51 9.39 13.57
C LYS A 151 12.76 8.33 12.81
N GLU A 152 12.83 8.45 11.49
CA GLU A 152 12.52 7.39 10.56
C GLU A 152 13.78 7.00 9.79
N LYS A 153 13.96 5.71 9.53
CA LYS A 153 14.95 5.24 8.56
C LYS A 153 14.30 4.25 7.60
N MET A 154 14.32 4.58 6.32
CA MET A 154 13.79 3.74 5.25
C MET A 154 14.92 2.91 4.61
N PHE A 155 14.57 1.67 4.24
CA PHE A 155 15.40 0.79 3.44
C PHE A 155 14.54 0.18 2.34
N ASP A 156 15.07 0.14 1.13
CA ASP A 156 14.43 -0.48 -0.02
C ASP A 156 15.22 -1.69 -0.52
N VAL A 157 14.50 -2.56 -1.19
CA VAL A 157 15.07 -3.62 -2.03
C VAL A 157 14.46 -3.49 -3.41
N GLU A 158 15.23 -3.90 -4.41
CA GLU A 158 14.76 -3.89 -5.79
C GLU A 158 13.63 -4.90 -5.97
N GLY A 159 12.56 -4.46 -6.63
CA GLY A 159 11.37 -5.25 -6.92
C GLY A 159 10.38 -5.38 -5.76
N SER A 160 9.24 -5.98 -6.08
CA SER A 160 8.14 -6.20 -5.13
C SER A 160 7.96 -7.68 -4.82
N ILE A 161 7.54 -7.97 -3.58
CA ILE A 161 7.08 -9.30 -3.18
C ILE A 161 5.95 -9.83 -4.08
N MET A 162 5.19 -8.94 -4.73
CA MET A 162 4.10 -9.30 -5.63
C MET A 162 4.58 -10.05 -6.88
N PHE A 163 5.84 -9.91 -7.28
CA PHE A 163 6.38 -10.61 -8.46
C PHE A 163 6.63 -12.10 -8.22
N TYR A 164 6.51 -12.58 -6.98
CA TYR A 164 6.82 -13.96 -6.62
C TYR A 164 5.54 -14.80 -6.46
N THR A 165 4.76 -14.93 -7.53
CA THR A 165 3.48 -15.65 -7.56
C THR A 165 3.59 -17.17 -7.75
N GLY A 166 4.75 -17.66 -8.22
CA GLY A 166 4.97 -19.07 -8.52
C GLY A 166 4.96 -19.99 -7.29
N ASP A 167 4.76 -21.29 -7.51
CA ASP A 167 4.53 -22.23 -6.40
C ASP A 167 5.73 -22.44 -5.47
N ASN A 168 6.94 -22.26 -6.00
CA ASN A 168 8.22 -22.38 -5.30
C ASN A 168 8.84 -21.02 -4.93
N ASN A 169 8.01 -20.03 -4.61
CA ASN A 169 8.41 -18.65 -4.30
C ASN A 169 9.12 -18.44 -2.95
N SER A 170 9.20 -19.45 -2.07
CA SER A 170 9.70 -19.28 -0.70
C SER A 170 11.14 -18.75 -0.63
N LYS A 171 12.01 -19.16 -1.56
CA LYS A 171 13.41 -18.72 -1.62
C LYS A 171 13.52 -17.27 -2.07
N GLN A 172 12.68 -16.85 -3.02
CA GLN A 172 12.64 -15.48 -3.55
C GLN A 172 12.11 -14.51 -2.50
N ILE A 173 10.98 -14.83 -1.86
CA ILE A 173 10.42 -14.01 -0.78
C ILE A 173 11.42 -13.87 0.38
N ARG A 174 12.13 -14.95 0.72
CA ARG A 174 13.20 -14.88 1.74
C ARG A 174 14.35 -13.97 1.31
N ARG A 175 14.81 -14.05 0.06
CA ARG A 175 15.87 -13.19 -0.49
C ARG A 175 15.47 -11.71 -0.48
N LEU A 176 14.18 -11.41 -0.63
CA LEU A 176 13.65 -10.05 -0.54
C LEU A 176 13.58 -9.54 0.91
N LEU A 177 13.00 -10.33 1.83
CA LEU A 177 12.72 -9.88 3.20
C LEU A 177 13.93 -9.90 4.14
N VAL A 178 14.84 -10.87 3.99
CA VAL A 178 15.99 -11.01 4.90
C VAL A 178 16.93 -9.79 4.89
N PRO A 179 17.27 -9.20 3.73
CA PRO A 179 18.05 -7.95 3.69
C PRO A 179 17.39 -6.81 4.46
N LEU A 180 16.08 -6.63 4.32
CA LEU A 180 15.30 -5.62 5.05
C LEU A 180 15.34 -5.87 6.56
N LEU A 181 15.12 -7.11 7.00
CA LEU A 181 15.22 -7.51 8.41
C LEU A 181 16.60 -7.21 8.99
N ARG A 182 17.68 -7.53 8.25
CA ARG A 182 19.05 -7.30 8.69
C ARG A 182 19.35 -5.81 8.83
N ARG A 183 18.93 -4.99 7.86
CA ARG A 183 19.08 -3.53 7.91
C ARG A 183 18.30 -2.93 9.07
N ALA A 184 17.05 -3.36 9.28
CA ALA A 184 16.26 -2.92 10.42
C ALA A 184 16.90 -3.31 11.76
N ARG A 185 17.43 -4.53 11.87
CA ARG A 185 18.12 -5.02 13.08
C ARG A 185 19.38 -4.22 13.43
N GLY A 186 20.07 -3.70 12.42
CA GLY A 186 21.23 -2.82 12.59
C GLY A 186 20.87 -1.42 13.11
N VAL A 187 19.60 -1.00 13.01
CA VAL A 187 19.13 0.30 13.52
C VAL A 187 18.60 0.19 14.95
N VAL A 188 17.86 -0.88 15.24
CA VAL A 188 17.21 -1.04 16.55
C VAL A 188 18.22 -1.56 17.59
N PRO A 189 18.45 -0.84 18.71
CA PRO A 189 19.38 -1.29 19.74
C PRO A 189 18.97 -2.64 20.33
N THR A 190 19.96 -3.49 20.65
CA THR A 190 19.75 -4.89 21.05
C THR A 190 18.72 -5.10 22.16
N LYS A 191 18.69 -4.21 23.17
CA LYS A 191 17.73 -4.30 24.28
C LYS A 191 16.26 -4.09 23.88
N TYR A 192 15.99 -3.42 22.75
CA TYR A 192 14.63 -3.13 22.30
C TYR A 192 14.09 -4.12 21.26
N VAL A 193 14.94 -4.93 20.64
CA VAL A 193 14.56 -5.74 19.47
C VAL A 193 13.42 -6.70 19.74
N ARG A 194 13.49 -7.46 20.84
CA ARG A 194 12.43 -8.42 21.21
C ARG A 194 11.08 -7.76 21.49
N HIS A 195 11.07 -6.46 21.79
CA HIS A 195 9.87 -5.67 22.09
C HIS A 195 9.42 -4.80 20.92
N THR A 196 10.22 -4.72 19.86
CA THR A 196 9.92 -3.89 18.69
C THR A 196 8.94 -4.64 17.80
N PRO A 197 7.68 -4.16 17.66
CA PRO A 197 6.75 -4.75 16.71
C PRO A 197 7.31 -4.65 15.29
N LEU A 198 7.21 -5.74 14.56
CA LEU A 198 7.36 -5.74 13.12
C LEU A 198 6.00 -5.99 12.48
N LEU A 199 5.56 -5.02 11.69
CA LEU A 199 4.35 -5.04 10.88
C LEU A 199 4.75 -5.26 9.42
N PHE A 200 3.97 -6.05 8.70
CA PHE A 200 4.09 -6.23 7.26
C PHE A 200 2.73 -5.90 6.65
N ARG A 201 2.72 -4.85 5.83
CA ARG A 201 1.54 -4.28 5.20
C ARG A 201 1.66 -4.46 3.69
N ALA A 202 0.91 -5.40 3.14
CA ALA A 202 0.78 -5.53 1.70
C ALA A 202 -0.30 -4.58 1.19
N THR A 203 0.00 -3.78 0.17
CA THR A 203 -1.00 -2.90 -0.45
C THR A 203 -2.06 -3.73 -1.18
N PRO A 204 -3.28 -3.17 -1.42
CA PRO A 204 -4.36 -3.85 -2.14
C PRO A 204 -4.00 -4.34 -3.54
N SER A 205 -2.91 -3.85 -4.13
CA SER A 205 -2.36 -4.40 -5.37
C SER A 205 -2.03 -5.89 -5.28
N LEU A 206 -1.77 -6.43 -4.08
CA LEU A 206 -1.64 -7.87 -3.85
C LEU A 206 -2.98 -8.61 -4.00
N SER A 207 -4.10 -7.93 -3.75
CA SER A 207 -5.46 -8.46 -3.98
C SER A 207 -5.81 -8.55 -5.46
N LEU A 208 -5.03 -7.96 -6.36
CA LEU A 208 -5.16 -8.17 -7.81
C LEU A 208 -4.68 -9.57 -8.22
N LEU A 209 -3.91 -10.24 -7.38
CA LEU A 209 -3.54 -11.64 -7.59
C LEU A 209 -4.74 -12.54 -7.27
N PRO A 210 -4.85 -13.72 -7.93
CA PRO A 210 -5.77 -14.76 -7.48
C PRO A 210 -5.63 -15.02 -5.99
N SER A 211 -6.75 -15.11 -5.26
CA SER A 211 -6.79 -15.18 -3.79
C SER A 211 -5.84 -16.24 -3.20
N ALA A 212 -5.72 -17.40 -3.86
CA ALA A 212 -4.79 -18.46 -3.47
C ALA A 212 -3.31 -18.02 -3.50
N GLN A 213 -2.89 -17.25 -4.52
CA GLN A 213 -1.52 -16.75 -4.67
C GLN A 213 -1.21 -15.69 -3.61
N ALA A 214 -2.11 -14.72 -3.42
CA ALA A 214 -1.96 -13.69 -2.39
C ALA A 214 -1.84 -14.31 -0.99
N THR A 215 -2.73 -15.27 -0.68
CA THR A 215 -2.71 -16.00 0.59
C THR A 215 -1.40 -16.77 0.78
N LYS A 216 -0.89 -17.41 -0.27
CA LYS A 216 0.38 -18.13 -0.25
C LYS A 216 1.57 -17.21 0.02
N ILE A 217 1.63 -16.05 -0.65
CA ILE A 217 2.67 -15.04 -0.42
C ILE A 217 2.64 -14.56 1.03
N ILE A 218 1.47 -14.19 1.55
CA ILE A 218 1.31 -13.72 2.93
C ILE A 218 1.67 -14.80 3.95
N HIS A 219 1.28 -16.05 3.71
CA HIS A 219 1.65 -17.17 4.57
C HIS A 219 3.17 -17.38 4.61
N ARG A 220 3.84 -17.31 3.45
CA ARG A 220 5.30 -17.41 3.37
C ARG A 220 6.00 -16.25 4.05
N ALA A 221 5.55 -15.01 3.81
CA ALA A 221 6.05 -13.82 4.48
C ALA A 221 5.91 -13.97 6.00
N ARG A 222 4.74 -14.37 6.50
CA ARG A 222 4.49 -14.61 7.93
C ARG A 222 5.47 -15.61 8.52
N GLY A 223 5.69 -16.75 7.86
CA GLY A 223 6.63 -17.76 8.32
C GLY A 223 8.10 -17.32 8.28
N ILE A 224 8.46 -16.36 7.44
CA ILE A 224 9.82 -15.78 7.42
C ILE A 224 9.97 -14.75 8.55
N LEU A 225 8.99 -13.85 8.69
CA LEU A 225 9.02 -12.76 9.65
C LEU A 225 8.89 -13.25 11.10
N SER A 226 8.12 -14.31 11.35
CA SER A 226 7.98 -14.90 12.69
C SER A 226 9.28 -15.49 13.23
N ARG A 227 10.24 -15.81 12.37
CA ARG A 227 11.59 -16.28 12.74
C ARG A 227 12.58 -15.14 12.94
N SER A 228 12.17 -13.89 12.72
CA SER A 228 12.99 -12.72 13.01
C SER A 228 13.08 -12.48 14.53
N PRO A 229 14.07 -11.71 15.00
CA PRO A 229 14.18 -11.40 16.44
C PRO A 229 13.16 -10.35 16.92
N PHE A 230 12.34 -9.80 16.00
CA PHE A 230 11.33 -8.79 16.29
C PHE A 230 10.02 -9.42 16.81
N LEU A 231 9.18 -8.60 17.41
CA LEU A 231 7.85 -9.01 17.85
C LEU A 231 6.87 -9.06 16.66
N VAL A 232 6.54 -10.26 16.20
CA VAL A 232 5.57 -10.49 15.12
C VAL A 232 4.37 -11.26 15.65
N LYS A 233 3.20 -10.63 15.65
CA LYS A 233 1.92 -11.30 15.96
C LYS A 233 1.23 -11.75 14.68
N ARG A 234 0.19 -12.58 14.81
CA ARG A 234 -0.54 -13.16 13.66
C ARG A 234 -1.17 -12.09 12.76
N ASP A 235 -1.71 -11.05 13.38
CA ASP A 235 -2.36 -9.87 12.79
C ASP A 235 -1.38 -8.78 12.31
N HIS A 236 -0.07 -8.96 12.51
CA HIS A 236 0.93 -8.02 12.02
C HIS A 236 1.27 -8.20 10.54
N VAL A 237 0.93 -9.34 9.94
CA VAL A 237 1.26 -9.66 8.53
C VAL A 237 -0.05 -9.78 7.76
N THR A 238 -0.45 -8.70 7.11
CA THR A 238 -1.78 -8.57 6.48
C THR A 238 -1.72 -7.88 5.12
N ILE A 239 -2.75 -8.13 4.31
CA ILE A 239 -3.09 -7.28 3.16
C ILE A 239 -4.00 -6.18 3.69
N MET A 240 -3.67 -4.94 3.37
CA MET A 240 -4.48 -3.80 3.76
C MET A 240 -5.74 -3.73 2.88
N THR A 241 -6.87 -3.51 3.51
CA THR A 241 -8.10 -3.08 2.83
C THR A 241 -8.03 -1.58 2.53
N GLY A 242 -8.96 -1.07 1.73
CA GLY A 242 -9.08 0.38 1.52
C GLY A 242 -9.37 1.14 2.82
N GLN A 243 -10.12 0.52 3.74
CA GLN A 243 -10.38 1.08 5.07
C GLN A 243 -9.12 1.12 5.93
N ASP A 244 -8.30 0.07 5.90
CA ASP A 244 -7.02 0.05 6.63
C ASP A 244 -6.08 1.15 6.13
N ILE A 245 -6.00 1.36 4.80
CA ILE A 245 -5.18 2.44 4.23
C ILE A 245 -5.69 3.80 4.66
N ALA A 246 -7.01 4.03 4.59
CA ALA A 246 -7.60 5.29 4.99
C ALA A 246 -7.35 5.58 6.48
N ALA A 247 -7.49 4.57 7.34
CA ALA A 247 -7.23 4.69 8.76
C ALA A 247 -5.75 4.97 9.06
N ASP A 248 -4.82 4.22 8.46
CA ASP A 248 -3.37 4.43 8.65
C ASP A 248 -2.94 5.80 8.11
N LEU A 249 -3.48 6.26 6.98
CA LEU A 249 -3.20 7.57 6.40
C LEU A 249 -3.77 8.71 7.26
N TRP A 250 -5.02 8.59 7.71
CA TRP A 250 -5.62 9.57 8.61
C TRP A 250 -4.83 9.66 9.92
N LEU A 251 -4.45 8.52 10.50
CA LEU A 251 -3.62 8.48 11.70
C LEU A 251 -2.27 9.16 11.47
N ALA A 252 -1.60 8.85 10.35
CA ALA A 252 -0.32 9.46 10.01
C ALA A 252 -0.42 10.98 9.82
N ALA A 253 -1.47 11.46 9.12
CA ALA A 253 -1.69 12.87 8.90
C ALA A 253 -1.88 13.63 10.22
N ASN A 254 -2.81 13.18 11.06
CA ASN A 254 -3.08 13.82 12.36
C ASN A 254 -1.86 13.72 13.29
N PHE A 255 -1.16 12.59 13.30
CA PHE A 255 0.04 12.43 14.13
C PHE A 255 1.14 13.44 13.75
N LEU A 256 1.28 13.76 12.47
CA LEU A 256 2.30 14.70 11.99
C LEU A 256 1.90 16.18 12.15
N THR A 257 0.61 16.48 12.22
CA THR A 257 0.11 17.86 12.39
C THR A 257 -0.16 18.25 13.84
N GLY A 258 -0.19 17.30 14.78
CA GLY A 258 -0.61 17.52 16.16
C GLY A 258 -2.12 17.65 16.30
#